data_AF-A0A948B6E1-F1
#
_entry.id   AF-A0A948B6E1-F1
#
_cell.length_a   1.000
_cell.length_b   1.000
_cell.length_c   1.000
_cell.angle_alpha   90.00
_cell.angle_beta   90.00
_cell.angle_gamma   90.00
#
_symmetry.space_group_name_H-M   'P 1'
#
loop_
_entity.id
_entity.type
_entity.pdbx_description
1 polymer ?
#
loop_
_entity_poly.entity_id
_entity_poly.type
_entity_poly.pdbx_seq_one_letter_code
_entity_poly.pdbx_strand_id
1 'polypeptide(L)'
;MQSGVLHSESGPCRRPRCAPWLAAFLFVAGVVALGHPSYQISDDVGILRNLENGFEAPFISMLLGKGLLFLYRIAPPIPWYGLLLYIAHAVSLGLFFSIFMCSSTARRMAVPWVMLYLAIYAGFLLRIGFNAASVMLGINALLAWMSWDVAGEVRRRRTVLGMGCMLAASYLIRVDGFYLVLFLGLPVLLMGAARRGGRRRGVFLFAAPVAVAILLNTLVTPRFVPEPYCRYAEYNLARGRFMDFPIAQANTNNMELMAAVNWSANDYRALTHWFFLDEDVYSRARLQEIVGRSDLARLTPPGYLGHTLEVFWGQYYRHVWLLALALLAAFRISGRRMRGLELAYAVYALAIMIGIALL
;
A
#
# COMPACT_ATOMS: atom_id res chain seq x y z
N MET A 1 40.00 20.87 -21.09
CA MET A 1 38.56 20.55 -21.22
C MET A 1 37.83 21.06 -19.98
N GLN A 2 37.33 22.29 -20.05
CA GLN A 2 36.53 22.91 -18.99
C GLN A 2 35.08 22.41 -19.11
N SER A 3 34.60 21.73 -18.08
CA SER A 3 33.21 21.34 -17.94
C SER A 3 32.36 22.60 -17.71
N GLY A 4 31.69 23.07 -18.75
CA GLY A 4 30.69 24.13 -18.67
C GLY A 4 29.51 23.69 -17.79
N VAL A 5 29.55 24.09 -16.53
CA VAL A 5 28.40 24.00 -15.62
C VAL A 5 27.42 25.09 -16.06
N LEU A 6 26.42 24.71 -16.84
CA LEU A 6 25.23 25.52 -17.10
C LEU A 6 24.54 25.77 -15.75
N HIS A 7 24.90 26.87 -15.10
CA HIS A 7 24.11 27.46 -14.03
C HIS A 7 22.83 27.99 -14.64
N SER A 8 21.80 27.13 -14.69
CA SER A 8 20.46 27.59 -15.01
C SER A 8 19.97 28.46 -13.85
N GLU A 9 19.90 29.75 -14.09
CA GLU A 9 19.30 30.76 -13.22
C GLU A 9 17.78 30.52 -13.16
N SER A 10 17.37 29.47 -12.44
CA SER A 10 15.99 29.36 -11.98
C SER A 10 15.90 30.10 -10.65
N GLY A 11 15.53 31.38 -10.72
CA GLY A 11 15.19 32.17 -9.54
C GLY A 11 14.18 31.42 -8.64
N PRO A 12 14.20 31.66 -7.31
CA PRO A 12 13.37 30.92 -6.36
C PRO A 12 11.89 31.08 -6.72
N CYS A 13 11.29 30.01 -7.26
CA CYS A 13 9.89 29.96 -7.60
C CYS A 13 9.07 30.26 -6.33
N ARG A 14 8.47 31.46 -6.23
CA ARG A 14 7.54 31.80 -5.14
C ARG A 14 6.25 31.00 -5.38
N ARG A 15 6.21 29.77 -4.85
CA ARG A 15 5.08 28.87 -5.06
C ARG A 15 3.92 29.18 -4.10
N PRO A 16 2.67 29.21 -4.59
CA PRO A 16 1.50 29.29 -3.73
C PRO A 16 1.41 28.00 -2.90
N ARG A 17 1.68 28.11 -1.60
CA ARG A 17 1.78 26.95 -0.69
C ARG A 17 0.45 26.19 -0.53
N CYS A 18 -0.68 26.85 -0.76
CA CYS A 18 -2.02 26.31 -0.52
C CYS A 18 -2.69 25.73 -1.78
N ALA A 19 -2.29 26.17 -2.98
CA ALA A 19 -2.90 25.75 -4.24
C ALA A 19 -2.94 24.22 -4.47
N PRO A 20 -1.86 23.44 -4.23
CA PRO A 20 -1.91 21.99 -4.47
C PRO A 20 -2.87 21.28 -3.52
N TRP A 21 -2.97 21.74 -2.27
CA TRP A 21 -3.85 21.15 -1.26
C TRP A 21 -5.32 21.46 -1.55
N LEU A 22 -5.62 22.69 -1.96
CA LEU A 22 -6.97 23.07 -2.37
C LEU A 22 -7.42 22.29 -3.61
N ALA A 23 -6.56 22.15 -4.61
CA ALA A 23 -6.85 21.36 -5.81
C ALA A 23 -7.12 19.88 -5.46
N ALA A 24 -6.32 19.29 -4.56
CA ALA A 24 -6.53 17.93 -4.09
C ALA A 24 -7.86 17.76 -3.35
N PHE A 25 -8.18 18.67 -2.44
CA PHE A 25 -9.44 18.66 -1.70
C PHE A 25 -10.64 18.80 -2.64
N LEU A 26 -10.62 19.77 -3.56
CA LEU A 26 -11.69 19.99 -4.53
C LEU A 26 -11.88 18.79 -5.46
N PHE A 27 -10.79 18.15 -5.88
CA PHE A 27 -10.85 16.93 -6.68
C PHE A 27 -11.53 15.78 -5.91
N VAL A 28 -11.08 15.51 -4.68
CA VAL A 28 -11.67 14.45 -3.85
C VAL A 28 -13.14 14.75 -3.57
N ALA A 29 -13.46 15.96 -3.13
CA ALA A 29 -14.84 16.38 -2.87
C ALA A 29 -15.71 16.29 -4.12
N GLY A 30 -15.21 16.72 -5.28
CA GLY A 30 -15.93 16.65 -6.56
C GLY A 30 -16.21 15.20 -6.99
N VAL A 31 -15.23 14.31 -6.91
CA VAL A 31 -15.42 12.88 -7.25
C VAL A 31 -16.41 12.22 -6.30
N VAL A 32 -16.33 12.50 -5.00
CA VAL A 32 -17.24 11.94 -4.00
C VAL A 32 -18.66 12.47 -4.17
N ALA A 33 -18.82 13.78 -4.44
CA ALA A 33 -20.15 14.40 -4.58
C ALA A 33 -20.87 14.01 -5.87
N LEU A 34 -20.13 13.83 -6.97
CA LEU A 34 -20.70 13.46 -8.27
C LEU A 34 -20.77 11.95 -8.51
N GLY A 35 -20.07 11.18 -7.68
CA GLY A 35 -19.99 9.73 -7.79
C GLY A 35 -20.93 8.98 -6.84
N HIS A 36 -20.88 7.65 -6.95
CA HIS A 36 -21.49 6.73 -6.00
C HIS A 36 -20.40 6.00 -5.22
N PRO A 37 -19.83 6.63 -4.18
CA PRO A 37 -18.75 6.03 -3.41
C PRO A 37 -19.22 4.76 -2.70
N SER A 38 -18.35 3.76 -2.69
CA SER A 38 -18.57 2.48 -2.00
C SER A 38 -17.23 1.94 -1.50
N TYR A 39 -17.26 1.11 -0.47
CA TYR A 39 -16.06 0.39 -0.05
C TYR A 39 -15.67 -0.65 -1.11
N GLN A 40 -14.37 -0.81 -1.31
CA GLN A 40 -13.84 -1.71 -2.35
C GLN A 40 -13.94 -3.17 -1.95
N ILE A 41 -13.69 -3.50 -0.67
CA ILE A 41 -13.57 -4.88 -0.17
C ILE A 41 -14.48 -5.06 1.05
N SER A 42 -14.96 -6.29 1.28
CA SER A 42 -15.71 -6.69 2.47
C SER A 42 -14.99 -6.33 3.78
N ASP A 43 -13.65 -6.37 3.77
CA ASP A 43 -12.81 -6.11 4.94
C ASP A 43 -12.96 -4.67 5.46
N ASP A 44 -13.15 -3.68 4.57
CA ASP A 44 -13.41 -2.29 4.98
C ASP A 44 -14.71 -2.18 5.77
N VAL A 45 -15.75 -2.92 5.35
CA VAL A 45 -17.02 -2.99 6.06
C VAL A 45 -16.83 -3.71 7.41
N GLY A 46 -16.04 -4.79 7.44
CA GLY A 46 -15.69 -5.49 8.68
C GLY A 46 -14.96 -4.59 9.67
N ILE A 47 -13.97 -3.82 9.23
CA ILE A 47 -13.26 -2.82 10.04
C ILE A 47 -14.25 -1.79 10.60
N LEU A 48 -15.10 -1.22 9.74
CA LEU A 48 -16.11 -0.25 10.16
C LEU A 48 -17.03 -0.83 11.24
N ARG A 49 -17.59 -2.02 11.01
CA ARG A 49 -18.50 -2.67 11.96
C ARG A 49 -17.81 -3.00 13.28
N ASN A 50 -16.55 -3.46 13.25
CA ASN A 50 -15.81 -3.71 14.49
C ASN A 50 -15.63 -2.41 15.27
N LEU A 51 -15.21 -1.32 14.61
CA LEU A 51 -15.00 -0.03 15.27
C LEU A 51 -16.30 0.57 15.84
N GLU A 52 -17.41 0.52 15.09
CA GLU A 52 -18.73 0.98 15.56
C GLU A 52 -19.19 0.25 16.82
N ASN A 53 -18.86 -1.05 16.93
CA ASN A 53 -19.25 -1.89 18.06
C ASN A 53 -18.20 -1.97 19.18
N GLY A 54 -17.11 -1.19 19.08
CA GLY A 54 -16.08 -1.15 20.12
C GLY A 54 -15.07 -2.32 20.09
N PHE A 55 -15.06 -3.11 19.02
CA PHE A 55 -14.12 -4.22 18.80
C PHE A 55 -12.85 -3.77 18.08
N GLU A 56 -11.81 -4.59 18.16
CA GLU A 56 -10.60 -4.38 17.39
C GLU A 56 -10.84 -4.56 15.89
N ALA A 57 -10.27 -3.66 15.11
CA ALA A 57 -10.31 -3.76 13.66
C ALA A 57 -9.10 -4.55 13.16
N PRO A 58 -9.30 -5.70 12.48
CA PRO A 58 -8.21 -6.38 11.81
C PRO A 58 -7.64 -5.50 10.67
N PHE A 59 -6.45 -5.84 10.20
CA PHE A 59 -5.76 -5.23 9.03
C PHE A 59 -5.20 -3.80 9.18
N ILE A 60 -5.76 -2.99 10.07
CA ILE A 60 -5.20 -1.68 10.45
C ILE A 60 -4.33 -1.80 11.72
N SER A 61 -3.46 -0.82 11.97
CA SER A 61 -2.67 -0.83 13.20
C SER A 61 -3.54 -0.67 14.45
N MET A 62 -3.16 -1.34 15.55
CA MET A 62 -3.84 -1.22 16.85
C MET A 62 -3.89 0.23 17.32
N LEU A 63 -2.79 0.98 17.16
CA LEU A 63 -2.73 2.39 17.51
C LEU A 63 -3.79 3.22 16.77
N LEU A 64 -3.93 3.03 15.46
CA LEU A 64 -4.96 3.71 14.67
C LEU A 64 -6.37 3.27 15.06
N GLY A 65 -6.57 1.96 15.25
CA GLY A 65 -7.86 1.40 15.68
C GLY A 65 -8.36 2.02 16.98
N LYS A 66 -7.49 2.14 17.99
CA LYS A 66 -7.82 2.80 19.27
C LYS A 66 -8.14 4.28 19.09
N GLY A 67 -7.41 4.98 18.22
CA GLY A 67 -7.71 6.37 17.86
C GLY A 67 -9.10 6.50 17.23
N LEU A 68 -9.46 5.63 16.28
CA LEU A 68 -10.77 5.63 15.65
C LEU A 68 -11.89 5.26 16.63
N LEU A 69 -11.67 4.26 17.49
CA LEU A 69 -12.61 3.89 18.55
C LEU A 69 -12.92 5.07 19.48
N PHE A 70 -11.90 5.83 19.86
CA PHE A 70 -12.08 7.04 20.65
C PHE A 70 -12.94 8.08 19.93
N LEU A 71 -12.72 8.30 18.63
CA LEU A 71 -13.52 9.23 17.83
C LEU A 71 -14.98 8.77 17.70
N TYR A 72 -15.22 7.48 17.46
CA TYR A 72 -16.58 6.91 17.42
C TYR A 72 -17.30 7.00 18.76
N ARG A 73 -16.57 6.97 19.90
CA ARG A 73 -17.19 7.21 21.21
C ARG A 73 -17.62 8.66 21.42
N ILE A 74 -16.87 9.63 20.89
CA ILE A 74 -17.19 11.05 21.01
C ILE A 74 -18.31 11.46 20.07
N ALA A 75 -18.28 11.00 18.82
CA ALA A 75 -19.28 11.31 17.82
C ALA A 75 -19.60 10.07 16.97
N PRO A 76 -20.46 9.16 17.47
CA PRO A 76 -20.83 7.92 16.79
C PRO A 76 -21.40 8.11 15.37
N PRO A 77 -22.22 9.15 15.08
CA PRO A 77 -22.80 9.31 13.75
C PRO A 77 -21.80 9.69 12.65
N ILE A 78 -20.60 10.12 13.00
CA ILE A 78 -19.60 10.58 12.03
C ILE A 78 -18.84 9.35 11.49
N PRO A 79 -18.75 9.15 10.17
CA PRO A 79 -18.07 8.00 9.57
C PRO A 79 -16.54 8.18 9.59
N TRP A 80 -15.95 8.23 10.78
CA TRP A 80 -14.53 8.56 11.00
C TRP A 80 -13.57 7.72 10.18
N TYR A 81 -13.85 6.43 10.02
CA TYR A 81 -13.02 5.53 9.21
C TYR A 81 -13.04 5.92 7.73
N GLY A 82 -14.22 6.11 7.14
CA GLY A 82 -14.36 6.55 5.75
C GLY A 82 -13.72 7.93 5.53
N LEU A 83 -13.93 8.87 6.45
CA LEU A 83 -13.31 10.20 6.40
C LEU A 83 -11.78 10.12 6.45
N LEU A 84 -11.21 9.27 7.31
CA LEU A 84 -9.77 9.06 7.38
C LEU A 84 -9.21 8.62 6.02
N LEU A 85 -9.86 7.67 5.34
CA LEU A 85 -9.41 7.18 4.04
C LEU A 85 -9.47 8.29 2.98
N TYR A 86 -10.54 9.10 2.94
CA TYR A 86 -10.64 10.24 2.03
C TYR A 86 -9.61 11.33 2.34
N ILE A 87 -9.35 11.61 3.61
CA ILE A 87 -8.31 12.55 4.05
C ILE A 87 -6.94 12.04 3.61
N ALA A 88 -6.63 10.75 3.78
CA ALA A 88 -5.38 10.14 3.32
C ALA A 88 -5.19 10.35 1.81
N HIS A 89 -6.24 10.13 1.02
CA HIS A 89 -6.23 10.38 -0.42
C HIS A 89 -6.07 11.86 -0.79
N ALA A 90 -6.78 12.77 -0.11
CA ALA A 90 -6.65 14.21 -0.34
C ALA A 90 -5.23 14.70 -0.02
N VAL A 91 -4.65 14.22 1.08
CA VAL A 91 -3.27 14.55 1.46
C VAL A 91 -2.26 13.97 0.46
N SER A 92 -2.45 12.72 0.05
CA SER A 92 -1.67 12.07 -0.99
C SER A 92 -1.67 12.86 -2.30
N LEU A 93 -2.84 13.29 -2.77
CA LEU A 93 -2.97 14.12 -3.97
C LEU A 93 -2.37 15.51 -3.79
N GLY A 94 -2.46 16.10 -2.60
CA GLY A 94 -1.81 17.37 -2.27
C GLY A 94 -0.29 17.27 -2.42
N LEU A 95 0.31 16.18 -1.93
CA LEU A 95 1.72 15.87 -2.13
C LEU A 95 2.05 15.71 -3.62
N PHE A 96 1.27 14.92 -4.36
CA PHE A 96 1.46 14.72 -5.80
C PHE A 96 1.40 16.04 -6.59
N PHE A 97 0.36 16.85 -6.39
CA PHE A 97 0.24 18.15 -7.04
C PHE A 97 1.34 19.13 -6.64
N SER A 98 1.81 19.06 -5.39
CA SER A 98 2.94 19.88 -4.96
C SER A 98 4.19 19.56 -5.79
N ILE A 99 4.47 18.29 -6.08
CA ILE A 99 5.57 17.86 -6.95
C ILE A 99 5.35 18.37 -8.38
N PHE A 100 4.15 18.15 -8.93
CA PHE A 100 3.82 18.53 -10.30
C PHE A 100 3.99 20.04 -10.55
N MET A 101 3.55 20.88 -9.60
CA MET A 101 3.69 22.34 -9.69
C MET A 101 5.15 22.81 -9.60
N CYS A 102 6.09 21.96 -9.18
CA CYS A 102 7.51 22.32 -9.07
C CYS A 102 8.24 22.41 -10.41
N SER A 103 7.81 21.67 -11.44
CA SER A 103 8.54 21.54 -12.70
C SER A 103 7.85 22.28 -13.85
N SER A 104 8.53 23.26 -14.44
CA SER A 104 8.02 24.05 -15.58
C SER A 104 8.07 23.26 -16.90
N THR A 105 9.17 22.56 -17.15
CA THR A 105 9.38 21.73 -18.36
C THR A 105 8.49 20.50 -18.37
N ALA A 106 8.18 19.91 -17.21
CA ALA A 106 7.26 18.79 -17.13
C ALA A 106 5.81 19.22 -17.38
N ARG A 107 5.42 20.45 -17.04
CA ARG A 107 4.00 20.84 -16.94
C ARG A 107 3.20 20.63 -18.23
N ARG A 108 3.75 20.95 -19.41
CA ARG A 108 3.04 20.77 -20.70
C ARG A 108 2.98 19.31 -21.15
N MET A 109 4.05 18.56 -20.96
CA MET A 109 4.10 17.15 -21.36
C MET A 109 3.43 16.22 -20.34
N ALA A 110 3.27 16.68 -19.10
CA ALA A 110 2.71 15.90 -18.00
C ALA A 110 1.21 16.13 -17.78
N VAL A 111 0.55 17.07 -18.47
CA VAL A 111 -0.92 17.19 -18.43
C VAL A 111 -1.62 15.86 -18.76
N PRO A 112 -1.36 15.18 -19.90
CA PRO A 112 -2.05 13.92 -20.19
C PRO A 112 -1.76 12.85 -19.14
N TRP A 113 -0.55 12.80 -18.59
CA TRP A 113 -0.17 11.86 -17.53
C TRP A 113 -0.84 12.17 -16.20
N VAL A 114 -1.00 13.44 -15.84
CA VAL A 114 -1.77 13.86 -14.66
C VAL A 114 -3.24 13.53 -14.84
N MET A 115 -3.82 13.78 -16.02
CA MET A 115 -5.22 13.43 -16.28
C MET A 115 -5.43 11.91 -16.20
N LEU A 116 -4.53 11.11 -16.76
CA LEU A 116 -4.57 9.65 -16.62
C LEU A 116 -4.41 9.22 -15.16
N TYR A 117 -3.47 9.82 -14.43
CA TYR A 117 -3.27 9.55 -13.01
C TYR A 117 -4.53 9.86 -12.20
N LEU A 118 -5.15 11.03 -12.42
CA LEU A 118 -6.40 11.42 -11.77
C LEU A 118 -7.57 10.52 -12.14
N ALA A 119 -7.65 10.06 -13.39
CA ALA A 119 -8.68 9.10 -13.81
C ALA A 119 -8.54 7.76 -13.07
N ILE A 120 -7.33 7.24 -12.93
CA ILE A 120 -7.05 6.04 -12.12
C ILE A 120 -7.37 6.31 -10.64
N TYR A 121 -6.95 7.46 -10.13
CA TYR A 121 -7.15 7.87 -8.74
C TYR A 121 -8.63 8.02 -8.39
N ALA A 122 -9.46 8.54 -9.32
CA ALA A 122 -10.91 8.60 -9.18
C ALA A 122 -11.52 7.21 -8.97
N GLY A 123 -11.00 6.18 -9.64
CA GLY A 123 -11.38 4.79 -9.39
C GLY A 123 -11.21 4.38 -7.92
N PHE A 124 -10.07 4.73 -7.30
CA PHE A 124 -9.83 4.48 -5.87
C PHE A 124 -10.73 5.32 -4.95
N LEU A 125 -11.17 6.50 -5.37
CA LEU A 125 -12.07 7.34 -4.56
C LEU A 125 -13.52 6.83 -4.59
N LEU A 126 -13.95 6.27 -5.73
CA LEU A 126 -15.28 5.66 -5.90
C LEU A 126 -15.36 4.26 -5.28
N ARG A 127 -14.25 3.52 -5.28
CA ARG A 127 -14.06 2.24 -4.61
C ARG A 127 -12.99 2.40 -3.55
N ILE A 128 -13.37 3.01 -2.42
CA ILE A 128 -12.42 3.37 -1.37
C ILE A 128 -12.00 2.14 -0.57
N GLY A 129 -10.70 2.04 -0.29
CA GLY A 129 -10.15 0.94 0.52
C GLY A 129 -8.84 1.31 1.20
N PHE A 130 -8.59 0.73 2.37
CA PHE A 130 -7.39 0.99 3.17
C PHE A 130 -6.08 0.66 2.43
N ASN A 131 -6.09 -0.36 1.56
CA ASN A 131 -4.91 -0.74 0.77
C ASN A 131 -4.49 0.40 -0.16
N ALA A 132 -5.41 0.91 -0.98
CA ALA A 132 -5.14 2.01 -1.90
C ALA A 132 -4.77 3.30 -1.15
N ALA A 133 -5.48 3.62 -0.07
CA ALA A 133 -5.18 4.79 0.76
C ALA A 133 -3.76 4.75 1.34
N SER A 134 -3.36 3.61 1.92
CA SER A 134 -2.01 3.42 2.46
C SER A 134 -0.93 3.52 1.38
N VAL A 135 -1.07 2.78 0.27
CA VAL A 135 -0.07 2.75 -0.80
C VAL A 135 0.09 4.12 -1.45
N MET A 136 -1.02 4.79 -1.78
CA MET A 136 -0.99 6.09 -2.45
C MET A 136 -0.39 7.18 -1.54
N LEU A 137 -0.76 7.19 -0.26
CA LEU A 137 -0.18 8.13 0.71
C LEU A 137 1.32 7.90 0.90
N GLY A 138 1.73 6.64 1.06
CA GLY A 138 3.13 6.28 1.24
C GLY A 138 3.99 6.61 0.02
N ILE A 139 3.57 6.21 -1.19
CA ILE A 139 4.35 6.46 -2.41
C ILE A 139 4.46 7.96 -2.70
N ASN A 140 3.38 8.74 -2.54
CA ASN A 140 3.45 10.18 -2.79
C ASN A 140 4.24 10.94 -1.72
N ALA A 141 4.26 10.47 -0.47
CA ALA A 141 5.15 11.00 0.55
C ALA A 141 6.63 10.75 0.22
N LEU A 142 6.97 9.54 -0.24
CA LEU A 142 8.32 9.19 -0.67
C LEU A 142 8.76 10.01 -1.89
N LEU A 143 7.90 10.09 -2.92
CA LEU A 143 8.18 10.86 -4.13
C LEU A 143 8.31 12.36 -3.83
N ALA A 144 7.45 12.92 -2.96
CA ALA A 144 7.53 14.33 -2.57
C ALA A 144 8.85 14.65 -1.88
N TRP A 145 9.27 13.80 -0.94
CA TRP A 145 10.52 13.99 -0.24
C TRP A 145 11.72 13.94 -1.19
N MET A 146 11.75 12.96 -2.10
CA MET A 146 12.82 12.84 -3.10
C MET A 146 12.85 14.01 -4.10
N SER A 147 11.70 14.43 -4.59
CA SER A 147 11.58 15.54 -5.55
C SER A 147 12.10 16.84 -4.93
N TRP A 148 11.73 17.12 -3.69
CA TRP A 148 12.20 18.31 -2.98
C TRP A 148 13.66 18.21 -2.57
N ASP A 149 14.18 17.02 -2.22
CA ASP A 149 15.60 16.84 -1.90
C ASP A 149 16.47 17.08 -3.13
N VAL A 150 16.06 16.55 -4.28
CA VAL A 150 16.74 16.77 -5.57
C VAL A 150 16.73 18.25 -5.96
N ALA A 151 15.60 18.93 -5.76
CA ALA A 151 15.48 20.36 -6.04
C ALA A 151 16.28 21.25 -5.06
N GLY A 152 16.89 20.70 -4.01
CA GLY A 152 17.55 21.49 -2.96
C GLY A 152 16.54 22.32 -2.14
N GLU A 153 15.26 22.01 -2.26
CA GLU A 153 14.16 22.75 -1.67
C GLU A 153 13.74 22.20 -0.29
N VAL A 154 14.35 21.10 0.16
CA VAL A 154 14.29 20.61 1.53
C VAL A 154 15.02 21.59 2.47
N ARG A 155 14.46 22.79 2.63
CA ARG A 155 15.05 23.86 3.45
C ARG A 155 14.54 23.82 4.90
N ARG A 156 13.44 23.11 5.18
CA ARG A 156 12.79 23.11 6.51
C ARG A 156 12.61 21.69 7.04
N ARG A 157 13.21 21.42 8.22
CA ARG A 157 13.06 20.15 8.96
C ARG A 157 11.60 19.74 9.15
N ARG A 158 10.71 20.72 9.41
CA ARG A 158 9.27 20.51 9.57
C ARG A 158 8.62 19.87 8.34
N THR A 159 9.05 20.24 7.14
CA THR A 159 8.51 19.71 5.89
C THR A 159 8.90 18.24 5.71
N VAL A 160 10.15 17.89 6.00
CA VAL A 160 10.64 16.49 5.98
C VAL A 160 9.90 15.64 7.00
N LEU A 161 9.76 16.14 8.23
CA LEU A 161 9.00 15.47 9.28
C LEU A 161 7.54 15.29 8.87
N GLY A 162 6.91 16.30 8.25
CA GLY A 162 5.54 16.20 7.75
C GLY A 162 5.38 15.07 6.72
N MET A 163 6.29 14.96 5.75
CA MET A 163 6.27 13.85 4.78
C MET A 163 6.55 12.50 5.46
N GLY A 164 7.46 12.47 6.44
CA GLY A 164 7.69 11.28 7.27
C GLY A 164 6.45 10.86 8.06
N CYS A 165 5.68 11.81 8.60
CA CYS A 165 4.40 11.54 9.26
C CYS A 165 3.36 10.97 8.29
N MET A 166 3.34 11.41 7.02
CA MET A 166 2.46 10.83 6.01
C MET A 166 2.85 9.40 5.66
N LEU A 167 4.15 9.12 5.56
CA LEU A 167 4.64 7.75 5.41
C LEU A 167 4.32 6.88 6.65
N ALA A 168 4.42 7.45 7.85
CA ALA A 168 4.02 6.75 9.08
C ALA A 168 2.51 6.47 9.11
N ALA A 169 1.68 7.39 8.62
CA ALA A 169 0.24 7.18 8.49
C ALA A 169 -0.08 6.04 7.50
N SER A 170 0.68 5.91 6.40
CA SER A 170 0.58 4.76 5.49
C SER A 170 0.79 3.42 6.23
N TYR A 171 1.81 3.33 7.10
CA TYR A 171 2.01 2.16 7.99
C TYR A 171 0.82 1.92 8.91
N LEU A 172 0.31 2.98 9.55
CA LEU A 172 -0.79 2.86 10.52
C LEU A 172 -2.10 2.42 9.87
N ILE A 173 -2.37 2.85 8.63
CA ILE A 173 -3.54 2.43 7.84
C ILE A 173 -3.38 0.98 7.40
N ARG A 174 -2.23 0.60 6.84
CA ARG A 174 -2.02 -0.77 6.36
C ARG A 174 -0.55 -1.10 6.31
N VAL A 175 -0.14 -2.04 7.15
CA VAL A 175 1.26 -2.48 7.25
C VAL A 175 1.76 -3.09 5.93
N ASP A 176 0.96 -3.95 5.30
CA ASP A 176 1.35 -4.62 4.04
C ASP A 176 1.47 -3.62 2.87
N GLY A 177 0.56 -2.64 2.80
CA GLY A 177 0.63 -1.54 1.83
C GLY A 177 1.87 -0.68 2.04
N PHE A 178 2.24 -0.42 3.29
CA PHE A 178 3.48 0.26 3.63
C PHE A 178 4.73 -0.55 3.25
N TYR A 179 4.74 -1.88 3.45
CA TYR A 179 5.86 -2.73 3.01
C TYR A 179 6.01 -2.70 1.50
N LEU A 180 4.91 -2.71 0.73
CA LEU A 180 4.96 -2.54 -0.72
C LEU A 180 5.59 -1.19 -1.11
N VAL A 181 5.22 -0.10 -0.43
CA VAL A 181 5.82 1.22 -0.64
C VAL A 181 7.32 1.21 -0.35
N LEU A 182 7.75 0.60 0.75
CA LEU A 182 9.19 0.49 1.07
C LEU A 182 9.92 -0.36 0.05
N PHE A 183 9.34 -1.47 -0.38
CA PHE A 183 9.95 -2.41 -1.30
C PHE A 183 10.12 -1.77 -2.68
N LEU A 184 9.07 -1.15 -3.22
CA LEU A 184 9.16 -0.37 -4.47
C LEU A 184 10.09 0.84 -4.30
N GLY A 185 10.05 1.49 -3.14
CA GLY A 185 10.85 2.67 -2.83
C GLY A 185 12.33 2.38 -2.55
N LEU A 186 12.73 1.12 -2.33
CA LEU A 186 14.05 0.76 -1.83
C LEU A 186 15.20 1.27 -2.70
N PRO A 187 15.20 1.12 -4.04
CA PRO A 187 16.28 1.65 -4.87
C PRO A 187 16.42 3.17 -4.72
N VAL A 188 15.29 3.86 -4.59
CA VAL A 188 15.23 5.31 -4.43
C VAL A 188 15.83 5.71 -3.08
N LEU A 189 15.44 5.02 -2.00
CA LEU A 189 15.99 5.20 -0.65
C LEU A 189 17.50 4.97 -0.60
N LEU A 190 17.99 3.88 -1.22
CA LEU A 190 19.41 3.54 -1.27
C LEU A 190 20.21 4.60 -2.04
N MET A 191 19.69 5.06 -3.19
CA MET A 191 20.30 6.16 -3.94
C MET A 191 20.36 7.46 -3.12
N GLY A 192 19.31 7.77 -2.34
CA GLY A 192 19.27 8.91 -1.43
C GLY A 192 20.33 8.80 -0.32
N ALA A 193 20.46 7.62 0.30
CA ALA A 193 21.39 7.35 1.39
C ALA A 193 22.87 7.31 0.93
N ALA A 194 23.13 6.85 -0.30
CA ALA A 194 24.47 6.76 -0.87
C ALA A 194 25.09 8.13 -1.18
N ARG A 195 24.28 9.20 -1.30
CA ARG A 195 24.78 10.57 -1.54
C ARG A 195 25.53 11.10 -0.29
N ARG A 196 26.72 11.67 -0.49
CA ARG A 196 27.54 12.28 0.57
C ARG A 196 26.96 13.63 1.04
N GLY A 197 27.17 14.00 2.32
CA GLY A 197 26.85 15.32 2.89
C GLY A 197 25.59 15.37 3.79
N GLY A 198 25.07 16.59 4.03
CA GLY A 198 23.93 16.88 4.93
C GLY A 198 22.60 16.18 4.58
N ARG A 199 22.52 15.53 3.40
CA ARG A 199 21.36 14.75 2.95
C ARG A 199 21.07 13.51 3.80
N ARG A 200 22.09 12.89 4.41
CA ARG A 200 21.88 11.76 5.35
C ARG A 200 20.99 12.13 6.53
N ARG A 201 21.12 13.35 7.07
CA ARG A 201 20.25 13.86 8.15
C ARG A 201 18.79 13.97 7.70
N GLY A 202 18.55 14.28 6.41
CA GLY A 202 17.22 14.30 5.82
C GLY A 202 16.55 12.94 5.83
N VAL A 203 17.30 11.87 5.51
CA VAL A 203 16.80 10.48 5.57
C VAL A 203 16.37 10.11 6.99
N PHE A 204 17.21 10.39 7.99
CA PHE A 204 16.86 10.10 9.39
C PHE A 204 15.65 10.90 9.86
N LEU A 205 15.56 12.19 9.52
CA LEU A 205 14.39 13.00 9.86
C LEU A 205 13.11 12.52 9.16
N PHE A 206 13.21 12.01 7.93
CA PHE A 206 12.09 11.44 7.20
C PHE A 206 11.64 10.09 7.78
N ALA A 207 12.59 9.25 8.20
CA ALA A 207 12.31 7.93 8.76
C ALA A 207 11.90 7.97 10.25
N ALA A 208 12.27 9.01 10.99
CA ALA A 208 12.01 9.10 12.43
C ALA A 208 10.51 8.97 12.80
N PRO A 209 9.55 9.65 12.13
CA PRO A 209 8.14 9.46 12.43
C PRO A 209 7.64 8.02 12.22
N VAL A 210 8.17 7.32 11.21
CA VAL A 210 7.84 5.92 10.95
C VAL A 210 8.35 5.03 12.08
N ALA A 211 9.61 5.22 12.51
CA ALA A 211 10.18 4.49 13.64
C ALA A 211 9.38 4.73 14.94
N VAL A 212 8.98 5.97 15.19
CA VAL A 212 8.12 6.34 16.33
C VAL A 212 6.76 5.66 16.22
N ALA A 213 6.11 5.67 15.05
CA ALA A 213 4.81 5.02 14.86
C ALA A 213 4.89 3.50 15.07
N ILE A 214 5.92 2.84 14.56
CA ILE A 214 6.17 1.41 14.79
C ILE A 214 6.40 1.14 16.28
N LEU A 215 7.25 1.92 16.93
CA LEU A 215 7.53 1.78 18.36
C LEU A 215 6.26 1.95 19.19
N LEU A 216 5.50 3.03 18.97
CA LEU A 216 4.25 3.28 19.69
C LEU A 216 3.23 2.16 19.44
N ASN A 217 3.06 1.72 18.20
CA ASN A 217 2.15 0.62 17.89
C ASN A 217 2.58 -0.67 18.59
N THR A 218 3.89 -0.97 18.64
CA THR A 218 4.44 -2.14 19.33
C THR A 218 4.24 -2.05 20.86
N LEU A 219 4.34 -0.86 21.45
CA LEU A 219 4.13 -0.66 22.89
C LEU A 219 2.63 -0.65 23.29
N VAL A 220 1.75 -0.30 22.36
CA VAL A 220 0.29 -0.27 22.56
C VAL A 220 -0.30 -1.66 22.38
N THR A 221 0.14 -2.42 21.38
CA THR A 221 -0.47 -3.70 20.99
C THR A 221 -0.65 -4.67 22.17
N PRO A 222 0.39 -5.03 22.95
CA PRO A 222 0.25 -5.99 24.05
C PRO A 222 -0.67 -5.52 25.19
N ARG A 223 -0.89 -4.21 25.33
CA ARG A 223 -1.69 -3.65 26.43
C ARG A 223 -3.19 -3.64 26.13
N PHE A 224 -3.54 -3.61 24.85
CA PHE A 224 -4.92 -3.36 24.42
C PHE A 224 -5.51 -4.49 23.59
N VAL A 225 -4.71 -5.47 23.18
CA VAL A 225 -5.22 -6.66 22.50
C VAL A 225 -5.92 -7.57 23.53
N PRO A 226 -7.23 -7.84 23.38
CA PRO A 226 -7.93 -8.76 24.24
C PRO A 226 -7.62 -10.22 23.84
N GLU A 227 -7.65 -11.13 24.81
CA GLU A 227 -7.34 -12.57 24.59
C GLU A 227 -8.13 -13.23 23.45
N PRO A 228 -9.44 -12.97 23.26
CA PRO A 228 -10.18 -13.48 22.10
C PRO A 228 -9.59 -13.04 20.75
N TYR A 229 -9.06 -11.81 20.67
CA TYR A 229 -8.42 -11.33 19.44
C TYR A 229 -7.09 -12.03 19.20
N CYS A 230 -6.28 -12.30 20.24
CA CYS A 230 -5.07 -13.11 20.10
C CYS A 230 -5.40 -14.49 19.50
N ARG A 231 -6.38 -15.20 20.08
CA ARG A 231 -6.81 -16.51 19.58
C ARG A 231 -7.30 -16.44 18.14
N TYR A 232 -8.11 -15.42 17.80
CA TYR A 232 -8.53 -15.17 16.43
C TYR A 232 -7.36 -14.89 15.48
N ALA A 233 -6.39 -14.06 15.88
CA ALA A 233 -5.25 -13.70 15.04
C ALA A 233 -4.37 -14.93 14.74
N GLU A 234 -4.15 -15.78 15.75
CA GLU A 234 -3.42 -17.03 15.59
C GLU A 234 -4.17 -18.04 14.70
N TYR A 235 -5.49 -18.16 14.89
CA TYR A 235 -6.35 -18.96 14.03
C TYR A 235 -6.31 -18.46 12.59
N ASN A 236 -6.50 -17.15 12.37
CA ASN A 236 -6.54 -16.55 11.05
C ASN A 236 -5.18 -16.69 10.33
N LEU A 237 -4.06 -16.62 11.06
CA LEU A 237 -2.74 -16.92 10.50
C LEU A 237 -2.63 -18.38 10.06
N ALA A 238 -3.09 -19.33 10.87
CA ALA A 238 -3.08 -20.75 10.51
C ALA A 238 -3.97 -21.04 9.30
N ARG A 239 -5.18 -20.47 9.28
CA ARG A 239 -6.13 -20.56 8.16
C ARG A 239 -5.56 -19.94 6.89
N GLY A 240 -4.99 -18.75 6.98
CA GLY A 240 -4.39 -18.04 5.85
C GLY A 240 -3.23 -18.82 5.23
N ARG A 241 -2.39 -19.48 6.03
CA ARG A 241 -1.35 -20.39 5.50
C ARG A 241 -1.88 -21.50 4.62
N PHE A 242 -3.08 -22.01 4.92
CA PHE A 242 -3.71 -23.04 4.10
C PHE A 242 -4.46 -22.46 2.90
N MET A 243 -5.27 -21.43 3.12
CA MET A 243 -6.22 -20.92 2.11
C MET A 243 -5.67 -19.81 1.22
N ASP A 244 -4.80 -18.94 1.73
CA ASP A 244 -4.29 -17.78 0.99
C ASP A 244 -3.10 -18.15 0.10
N PHE A 245 -2.57 -19.37 0.24
CA PHE A 245 -1.51 -19.94 -0.58
C PHE A 245 -2.04 -21.02 -1.51
N PRO A 246 -1.26 -21.44 -2.53
CA PRO A 246 -1.70 -22.46 -3.48
C PRO A 246 -1.93 -23.85 -2.86
N ILE A 247 -1.64 -24.03 -1.56
CA ILE A 247 -1.75 -25.28 -0.82
C ILE A 247 -3.18 -25.81 -0.87
N ALA A 248 -4.21 -25.02 -0.52
CA ALA A 248 -5.59 -25.48 -0.61
C ALA A 248 -5.86 -25.97 -2.04
N GLN A 249 -5.73 -25.10 -3.04
CA GLN A 249 -5.99 -25.46 -4.45
C GLN A 249 -5.25 -26.73 -4.91
N ALA A 250 -3.97 -26.89 -4.53
CA ALA A 250 -3.13 -28.02 -4.91
C ALA A 250 -3.63 -29.36 -4.36
N ASN A 251 -4.38 -29.31 -3.25
CA ASN A 251 -4.88 -30.48 -2.52
C ASN A 251 -6.38 -30.69 -2.70
N THR A 252 -6.99 -30.08 -3.72
CA THR A 252 -8.35 -30.40 -4.15
C THR A 252 -8.40 -31.89 -4.53
N ASN A 253 -9.14 -32.69 -3.75
CA ASN A 253 -9.22 -34.17 -3.83
C ASN A 253 -8.05 -34.96 -3.21
N ASN A 254 -7.20 -34.35 -2.38
CA ASN A 254 -6.21 -35.09 -1.61
C ASN A 254 -6.85 -35.75 -0.38
N MET A 255 -7.49 -36.91 -0.59
CA MET A 255 -8.23 -37.63 0.46
C MET A 255 -7.33 -38.10 1.61
N GLU A 256 -6.06 -38.41 1.34
CA GLU A 256 -5.10 -38.82 2.38
C GLU A 256 -4.78 -37.67 3.33
N LEU A 257 -4.54 -36.47 2.78
CA LEU A 257 -4.32 -35.26 3.58
C LEU A 257 -5.55 -34.89 4.41
N MET A 258 -6.75 -35.00 3.83
CA MET A 258 -8.00 -34.73 4.54
C MET A 258 -8.24 -35.74 5.67
N ALA A 259 -8.03 -37.03 5.41
CA ALA A 259 -8.16 -38.09 6.40
C ALA A 259 -7.18 -37.90 7.56
N ALA A 260 -5.97 -37.39 7.31
CA ALA A 260 -4.97 -37.13 8.34
C ALA A 260 -5.45 -36.13 9.41
N VAL A 261 -6.35 -35.20 9.08
CA VAL A 261 -6.93 -34.22 10.03
C VAL A 261 -8.41 -34.45 10.31
N ASN A 262 -8.91 -35.64 9.96
CA ASN A 262 -10.30 -36.05 10.11
C ASN A 262 -11.29 -35.07 9.44
N TRP A 263 -10.97 -34.65 8.21
CA TRP A 263 -11.86 -33.87 7.35
C TRP A 263 -12.49 -34.76 6.28
N SER A 264 -13.78 -34.53 6.05
CA SER A 264 -14.47 -35.00 4.86
C SER A 264 -14.23 -34.06 3.68
N ALA A 265 -14.58 -34.53 2.48
CA ALA A 265 -14.60 -33.67 1.29
C ALA A 265 -15.58 -32.49 1.42
N ASN A 266 -16.63 -32.63 2.24
CA ASN A 266 -17.54 -31.53 2.55
C ASN A 266 -16.86 -30.48 3.42
N ASP A 267 -16.11 -30.91 4.44
CA ASP A 267 -15.42 -29.99 5.35
C ASP A 267 -14.39 -29.15 4.59
N TYR A 268 -13.63 -29.79 3.71
CA TYR A 268 -12.68 -29.10 2.84
C TYR A 268 -13.37 -28.10 1.89
N ARG A 269 -14.49 -28.48 1.27
CA ARG A 269 -15.26 -27.58 0.41
C ARG A 269 -15.84 -26.39 1.17
N ALA A 270 -16.40 -26.65 2.35
CA ALA A 270 -16.92 -25.63 3.24
C ALA A 270 -15.82 -24.64 3.64
N LEU A 271 -14.65 -25.11 4.07
CA LEU A 271 -13.51 -24.25 4.40
C LEU A 271 -13.09 -23.36 3.21
N THR A 272 -12.89 -23.96 2.03
CA THR A 272 -12.46 -23.23 0.82
C THR A 272 -13.51 -22.28 0.25
N HIS A 273 -14.78 -22.42 0.65
CA HIS A 273 -15.88 -21.50 0.31
C HIS A 273 -16.29 -20.61 1.49
N TRP A 274 -15.38 -20.39 2.44
CA TRP A 274 -15.57 -19.48 3.56
C TRP A 274 -16.68 -19.86 4.56
N PHE A 275 -16.96 -21.16 4.68
CA PHE A 275 -17.88 -21.72 5.67
C PHE A 275 -17.11 -22.56 6.69
N PHE A 276 -16.62 -21.93 7.75
CA PHE A 276 -15.73 -22.58 8.74
C PHE A 276 -16.06 -22.25 10.20
N LEU A 277 -17.34 -22.18 10.53
CA LEU A 277 -17.85 -21.75 11.84
C LEU A 277 -17.68 -22.78 12.97
N ASP A 278 -17.49 -24.06 12.62
CA ASP A 278 -17.33 -25.15 13.58
C ASP A 278 -15.88 -25.22 14.07
N GLU A 279 -15.63 -24.77 15.31
CA GLU A 279 -14.29 -24.77 15.90
C GLU A 279 -13.74 -26.18 16.16
N ASP A 280 -14.60 -27.20 16.31
CA ASP A 280 -14.17 -28.58 16.53
C ASP A 280 -13.64 -29.18 15.21
N VAL A 281 -14.24 -28.81 14.09
CA VAL A 281 -13.81 -29.24 12.74
C VAL A 281 -12.67 -28.39 12.22
N TYR A 282 -12.76 -27.07 12.31
CA TYR A 282 -11.80 -26.12 11.75
C TYR A 282 -10.89 -25.52 12.81
N SER A 283 -10.49 -26.29 13.83
CA SER A 283 -9.60 -25.78 14.87
C SER A 283 -8.25 -25.30 14.33
N ARG A 284 -7.62 -24.36 15.03
CA ARG A 284 -6.22 -23.95 14.77
C ARG A 284 -5.29 -25.16 14.70
N ALA A 285 -5.45 -26.12 15.61
CA ALA A 285 -4.59 -27.30 15.68
C ALA A 285 -4.65 -28.11 14.37
N ARG A 286 -5.85 -28.38 13.86
CA ARG A 286 -6.03 -29.10 12.59
C ARG A 286 -5.49 -28.32 11.39
N LEU A 287 -5.68 -27.00 11.36
CA LEU A 287 -5.10 -26.14 10.31
C LEU A 287 -3.57 -26.11 10.34
N GLN A 288 -2.97 -26.14 11.54
CA GLN A 288 -1.53 -26.23 11.67
C GLN A 288 -1.01 -27.61 11.27
N GLU A 289 -1.73 -28.67 11.64
CA GLU A 289 -1.40 -30.03 11.26
C GLU A 289 -1.44 -30.20 9.74
N ILE A 290 -2.53 -29.82 9.07
CA ILE A 290 -2.65 -30.00 7.61
C ILE A 290 -1.54 -29.26 6.84
N VAL A 291 -1.16 -28.06 7.29
CA VAL A 291 -0.04 -27.29 6.69
C VAL A 291 1.32 -27.91 7.03
N GLY A 292 1.44 -28.53 8.22
CA GLY A 292 2.67 -29.19 8.67
C GLY A 292 2.96 -30.54 8.02
N ARG A 293 1.96 -31.19 7.41
CA ARG A 293 2.10 -32.47 6.70
C ARG A 293 2.75 -32.31 5.33
N SER A 294 4.01 -31.87 5.28
CA SER A 294 4.77 -31.75 4.03
C SER A 294 4.98 -33.08 3.29
N ASP A 295 4.79 -34.21 4.00
CA ASP A 295 4.76 -35.57 3.45
C ASP A 295 3.54 -35.83 2.55
N LEU A 296 2.41 -35.17 2.82
CA LEU A 296 1.14 -35.37 2.11
C LEU A 296 0.70 -34.13 1.32
N ALA A 297 1.02 -32.93 1.79
CA ALA A 297 0.54 -31.68 1.25
C ALA A 297 1.33 -31.29 -0.01
N ARG A 298 0.60 -31.10 -1.11
CA ARG A 298 1.14 -30.45 -2.30
C ARG A 298 1.22 -28.95 -2.05
N LEU A 299 2.38 -28.35 -2.31
CA LEU A 299 2.58 -26.91 -2.10
C LEU A 299 1.98 -26.08 -3.24
N THR A 300 2.00 -26.60 -4.46
CA THR A 300 1.52 -25.91 -5.67
C THR A 300 0.77 -26.88 -6.59
N PRO A 301 -0.33 -26.46 -7.21
CA PRO A 301 -0.98 -27.24 -8.26
C PRO A 301 -0.04 -27.51 -9.46
N PRO A 302 -0.17 -28.63 -10.16
CA PRO A 302 0.48 -28.81 -11.47
C PRO A 302 0.08 -27.67 -12.43
N GLY A 303 1.06 -27.05 -13.09
CA GLY A 303 0.80 -25.94 -14.01
C GLY A 303 0.44 -24.60 -13.35
N TYR A 304 0.54 -24.49 -12.02
CA TYR A 304 0.23 -23.27 -11.26
C TYR A 304 0.92 -22.02 -11.81
N LEU A 305 2.20 -22.13 -12.18
CA LEU A 305 2.96 -21.03 -12.77
C LEU A 305 2.32 -20.53 -14.09
N GLY A 306 1.97 -21.45 -14.99
CA GLY A 306 1.36 -21.11 -16.27
C GLY A 306 0.00 -20.46 -16.10
N HIS A 307 -0.85 -21.05 -15.23
CA HIS A 307 -2.16 -20.49 -14.92
C HIS A 307 -2.08 -19.11 -14.27
N THR A 308 -1.15 -18.91 -13.34
CA THR A 308 -1.03 -17.63 -12.63
C THR A 308 -0.51 -16.53 -13.56
N LEU A 309 0.42 -16.84 -14.45
CA LEU A 309 0.85 -15.93 -15.51
C LEU A 309 -0.28 -15.62 -16.49
N GLU A 310 -1.10 -16.60 -16.85
CA GLU A 310 -2.26 -16.42 -17.70
C GLU A 310 -3.31 -15.50 -17.05
N VAL A 311 -3.65 -15.72 -15.78
CA VAL A 311 -4.57 -14.88 -15.00
C VAL A 311 -4.00 -13.47 -14.86
N PHE A 312 -2.72 -13.35 -14.50
CA PHE A 312 -2.05 -12.05 -14.39
C PHE A 312 -2.11 -11.30 -15.71
N TRP A 313 -1.76 -11.95 -16.82
CA TRP A 313 -1.79 -11.32 -18.13
C TRP A 313 -3.21 -10.94 -18.53
N GLY A 314 -4.18 -11.84 -18.37
CA GLY A 314 -5.59 -11.59 -18.68
C GLY A 314 -6.17 -10.40 -17.92
N GLN A 315 -5.83 -10.25 -16.64
CA GLN A 315 -6.32 -9.14 -15.81
C GLN A 315 -5.53 -7.84 -16.00
N TYR A 316 -4.20 -7.92 -16.16
CA TYR A 316 -3.33 -6.75 -16.03
C TYR A 316 -2.64 -6.30 -17.32
N TYR A 317 -2.77 -7.00 -18.46
CA TYR A 317 -2.06 -6.63 -19.69
C TYR A 317 -2.26 -5.16 -20.09
N ARG A 318 -3.48 -4.62 -19.95
CA ARG A 318 -3.78 -3.20 -20.24
C ARG A 318 -2.97 -2.25 -19.37
N HIS A 319 -2.86 -2.56 -18.07
CA HIS A 319 -2.09 -1.77 -17.11
C HIS A 319 -0.59 -1.84 -17.41
N VAL A 320 -0.09 -3.02 -17.79
CA VAL A 320 1.30 -3.21 -18.23
C VAL A 320 1.60 -2.37 -19.47
N TRP A 321 0.71 -2.36 -20.48
CA TRP A 321 0.86 -1.51 -21.66
C TRP A 321 0.83 -0.02 -21.35
N LEU A 322 -0.09 0.43 -20.48
CA LEU A 322 -0.14 1.82 -20.03
C LEU A 322 1.14 2.22 -19.30
N LEU A 323 1.66 1.35 -18.43
CA LEU A 323 2.94 1.57 -17.75
C LEU A 323 4.10 1.64 -18.75
N ALA A 324 4.15 0.74 -19.74
CA ALA A 324 5.17 0.76 -20.77
C ALA A 324 5.13 2.06 -21.59
N LEU A 325 3.95 2.53 -21.97
CA LEU A 325 3.77 3.82 -22.65
C LEU A 325 4.21 5.00 -21.77
N ALA A 326 3.88 4.97 -20.47
CA ALA A 326 4.32 5.98 -19.50
C ALA A 326 5.85 6.02 -19.37
N LEU A 327 6.48 4.84 -19.27
CA LEU A 327 7.92 4.71 -19.20
C LEU A 327 8.60 5.18 -20.49
N LEU A 328 8.06 4.84 -21.66
CA LEU A 328 8.58 5.32 -22.95
C LEU A 328 8.51 6.84 -23.07
N ALA A 329 7.41 7.44 -22.61
CA ALA A 329 7.25 8.89 -22.59
C ALA A 329 8.23 9.54 -21.60
N ALA A 330 8.36 8.99 -20.39
CA ALA A 330 9.35 9.46 -19.40
C ALA A 330 10.77 9.38 -19.96
N PHE A 331 11.14 8.24 -20.58
CA PHE A 331 12.44 8.01 -21.18
C PHE A 331 12.79 9.02 -22.27
N ARG A 332 11.82 9.45 -23.08
CA ARG A 332 12.03 10.49 -24.10
C ARG A 332 12.35 11.85 -23.48
N ILE A 333 11.72 12.18 -22.36
CA ILE A 333 11.86 13.47 -21.67
C ILE A 333 13.14 13.49 -20.82
N SER A 334 13.55 12.34 -20.32
CA SER A 334 14.67 12.21 -19.39
C SER A 334 16.03 12.31 -20.06
N GLY A 335 16.96 12.98 -19.37
CA GLY A 335 18.36 13.07 -19.80
C GLY A 335 19.07 11.71 -19.78
N ARG A 336 20.17 11.55 -20.53
CA ARG A 336 20.89 10.26 -20.69
C ARG A 336 21.21 9.54 -19.39
N ARG A 337 21.59 10.27 -18.33
CA ARG A 337 21.88 9.69 -17.00
C ARG A 337 20.62 9.18 -16.29
N MET A 338 19.48 9.86 -16.45
CA MET A 338 18.21 9.48 -15.82
C MET A 338 17.59 8.27 -16.51
N ARG A 339 17.75 8.13 -17.82
CA ARG A 339 17.27 6.99 -18.61
C ARG A 339 17.74 5.64 -18.09
N GLY A 340 19.02 5.53 -17.71
CA GLY A 340 19.56 4.28 -17.15
C GLY A 340 18.93 3.93 -15.80
N LEU A 341 18.68 4.93 -14.95
CA LEU A 341 18.02 4.74 -13.66
C LEU A 341 16.54 4.39 -13.83
N GLU A 342 15.84 5.02 -14.76
CA GLU A 342 14.44 4.72 -15.09
C GLU A 342 14.30 3.28 -15.60
N LEU A 343 15.18 2.85 -16.50
CA LEU A 343 15.17 1.47 -17.00
C LEU A 343 15.46 0.46 -15.89
N ALA A 344 16.48 0.72 -15.06
CA ALA A 344 16.80 -0.15 -13.93
C ALA A 344 15.63 -0.24 -12.93
N TYR A 345 14.97 0.88 -12.65
CA TYR A 345 13.78 0.91 -11.79
C TYR A 345 12.58 0.20 -12.42
N ALA A 346 12.35 0.35 -13.72
CA ALA A 346 11.29 -0.35 -14.44
C ALA A 346 11.50 -1.86 -14.41
N VAL A 347 12.73 -2.34 -14.66
CA VAL A 347 13.10 -3.75 -14.56
C VAL A 347 12.90 -4.26 -13.13
N TYR A 348 13.34 -3.50 -12.13
CA TYR A 348 13.13 -3.83 -10.72
C TYR A 348 11.63 -3.95 -10.37
N ALA A 349 10.82 -2.95 -10.73
CA ALA A 349 9.38 -2.96 -10.47
C ALA A 349 8.68 -4.13 -11.20
N LEU A 350 9.08 -4.43 -12.43
CA LEU A 350 8.56 -5.58 -13.17
C LEU A 350 8.94 -6.91 -12.50
N ALA A 351 10.18 -7.06 -12.05
CA ALA A 351 10.62 -8.25 -11.31
C ALA A 351 9.82 -8.43 -10.02
N ILE A 352 9.50 -7.34 -9.32
CA ILE A 352 8.62 -7.36 -8.14
C ILE A 352 7.21 -7.80 -8.52
N MET A 353 6.61 -7.21 -9.54
CA MET A 353 5.25 -7.56 -9.97
C MET A 353 5.15 -9.03 -10.36
N ILE A 354 6.14 -9.54 -11.10
CA ILE A 354 6.22 -10.96 -11.43
C ILE A 354 6.40 -11.77 -10.15
N GLY A 355 7.34 -11.42 -9.27
CA GLY A 355 7.56 -12.12 -8.02
C GLY A 355 6.31 -12.21 -7.14
N ILE A 356 5.56 -11.11 -6.99
CA ILE A 356 4.28 -11.08 -6.26
C ILE A 356 3.24 -11.95 -6.96
N ALA A 357 3.19 -11.93 -8.29
CA ALA A 357 2.29 -12.81 -9.03
C ALA A 357 2.68 -14.30 -8.95
N LEU A 358 3.87 -14.66 -8.45
CA LEU A 358 4.29 -16.05 -8.29
C LEU A 358 4.17 -16.58 -6.86
N LEU A 359 3.89 -15.70 -5.89
CA LEU A 359 3.63 -16.02 -4.48
C LEU A 359 2.13 -16.24 -4.28
#